data_AF-A0A3S0BZ80-F1
#
_entry.id   AF-A0A3S0BZ80-F1
#
_cell.length_a   1.000
_cell.length_b   1.000
_cell.length_c   1.000
_cell.angle_alpha   90.00
_cell.angle_beta   90.00
_cell.angle_gamma   90.00
#
_symmetry.space_group_name_H-M   'P 1'
#
loop_
_entity.id
_entity.type
_entity.pdbx_description
1 polymer ?
#
loop_
_entity_poly.entity_id
_entity_poly.type
_entity_poly.pdbx_seq_one_letter_code
_entity_poly.pdbx_strand_id
1 'polypeptide(L)'
;MTKIQTLLKLFGFYNFIQPSTSNVLTTTEMKLLAVFCDLPEKYKYARFSLHAKKKAAQIYAELFGETLSGVNLNNKIYCLLEKGFLYRDEDKVIYLKPFLQSALDELNTSKTMELTVTLDVQDS
;
A
#
# COMPACT_ATOMS: atom_id res chain seq x y z
N MET A 1 11.00 -15.54 2.69
CA MET A 1 10.74 -14.28 1.95
C MET A 1 9.84 -13.45 2.86
N THR A 2 10.25 -12.25 3.28
CA THR A 2 9.45 -11.45 4.24
C THR A 2 8.18 -10.94 3.56
N LYS A 3 7.06 -10.85 4.27
CA LYS A 3 5.76 -10.39 3.73
C LYS A 3 5.87 -9.04 3.00
N ILE A 4 6.70 -8.13 3.52
CA ILE A 4 7.09 -6.87 2.88
C ILE A 4 7.66 -7.07 1.46
N GLN A 5 8.53 -8.06 1.23
CA GLN A 5 9.09 -8.32 -0.10
C GLN A 5 8.01 -8.75 -1.10
N THR A 6 7.04 -9.56 -0.66
CA THR A 6 5.92 -9.97 -1.52
C THR A 6 5.05 -8.77 -1.87
N LEU A 7 4.75 -7.89 -0.91
CA LEU A 7 4.01 -6.65 -1.15
C LEU A 7 4.73 -5.72 -2.13
N LEU A 8 6.05 -5.56 -1.99
CA LEU A 8 6.84 -4.74 -2.93
C LEU A 8 6.78 -5.30 -4.35
N LYS A 9 6.83 -6.63 -4.52
CA LYS A 9 6.66 -7.26 -5.84
C LYS A 9 5.26 -7.05 -6.41
N LEU A 10 4.23 -7.17 -5.57
CA LEU A 10 2.84 -6.91 -5.96
C LEU A 10 2.66 -5.47 -6.46
N PHE A 11 3.19 -4.49 -5.74
CA PHE A 11 3.12 -3.09 -6.15
C PHE A 11 3.96 -2.79 -7.39
N GLY A 12 5.12 -3.46 -7.54
CA GLY A 12 5.91 -3.41 -8.77
C GLY A 12 5.12 -3.94 -9.97
N PHE A 13 4.39 -5.05 -9.80
CA PHE A 13 3.51 -5.59 -10.83
C PHE A 13 2.36 -4.62 -11.15
N TYR A 14 1.71 -4.06 -10.13
CA TYR A 14 0.66 -3.05 -10.32
C TYR A 14 1.16 -1.87 -11.14
N ASN A 15 2.34 -1.34 -10.82
CA ASN A 15 2.96 -0.26 -11.58
C ASN A 15 3.24 -0.66 -13.03
N PHE A 16 3.66 -1.90 -13.28
CA PHE A 16 3.93 -2.40 -14.62
C PHE A 16 2.67 -2.45 -15.50
N ILE A 17 1.53 -2.83 -14.93
CA ILE A 17 0.24 -2.89 -15.65
C ILE A 17 -0.53 -1.56 -15.63
N GLN A 18 -0.03 -0.53 -14.95
CA GLN A 18 -0.75 0.73 -14.76
C GLN A 18 -0.71 1.57 -16.05
N PRO A 19 -1.84 1.81 -16.73
CA PRO A 19 -1.85 2.59 -17.96
C PRO A 19 -1.59 4.08 -17.74
N SER A 20 -1.94 4.61 -16.56
CA SER A 20 -1.78 6.03 -16.24
C SER A 20 -0.51 6.28 -15.43
N THR A 21 0.44 7.02 -16.00
CA THR A 21 1.70 7.38 -15.32
C THR A 21 1.48 8.15 -14.02
N SER A 22 0.39 8.93 -13.91
CA SER A 22 0.01 9.64 -12.68
C SER A 22 -0.31 8.70 -11.51
N ASN A 23 -0.72 7.45 -11.80
CA ASN A 23 -1.10 6.45 -10.81
C ASN A 23 0.04 5.51 -10.43
N VAL A 24 1.22 5.65 -11.05
CA VAL A 24 2.40 4.83 -10.77
C VAL A 24 2.97 5.20 -9.41
N LEU A 25 3.14 4.23 -8.52
CA LEU A 25 3.75 4.43 -7.20
C LEU A 25 5.26 4.67 -7.33
N THR A 26 5.77 5.66 -6.60
CA THR A 26 7.22 5.82 -6.43
C THR A 26 7.79 4.74 -5.50
N THR A 27 9.10 4.51 -5.53
CA THR A 27 9.77 3.55 -4.63
C THR A 27 9.44 3.80 -3.15
N THR A 28 9.47 5.06 -2.72
CA THR A 28 9.12 5.45 -1.35
C THR A 28 7.66 5.15 -1.03
N GLU A 29 6.74 5.39 -1.98
CA GLU A 29 5.31 5.09 -1.79
C GLU A 29 5.06 3.59 -1.68
N MET A 30 5.69 2.77 -2.53
CA MET A 30 5.59 1.31 -2.46
C MET A 30 6.10 0.79 -1.11
N LYS A 31 7.28 1.25 -0.67
CA LYS A 31 7.85 0.90 0.63
C LYS A 31 6.91 1.29 1.77
N LEU A 32 6.42 2.52 1.77
CA LEU A 32 5.56 3.03 2.82
C LEU A 32 4.20 2.30 2.85
N LEU A 33 3.59 2.07 1.68
CA LEU A 33 2.35 1.32 1.57
C LEU A 33 2.54 -0.13 2.06
N ALA A 34 3.66 -0.78 1.72
CA ALA A 34 3.97 -2.11 2.21
C ALA A 34 4.07 -2.14 3.75
N VAL A 35 4.73 -1.16 4.35
CA VAL A 35 4.80 -1.04 5.82
C VAL A 35 3.40 -0.85 6.42
N PHE A 36 2.58 0.05 5.84
CA PHE A 36 1.22 0.22 6.32
C PHE A 36 0.42 -1.08 6.22
N CYS A 37 0.54 -1.82 5.13
CA CYS A 37 -0.11 -3.12 4.91
C CYS A 37 0.35 -4.22 5.88
N ASP A 38 1.58 -4.16 6.36
CA ASP A 38 2.15 -5.11 7.32
C ASP A 38 2.13 -4.62 8.78
N LEU A 39 1.40 -3.54 9.07
CA LEU A 39 1.21 -3.10 10.44
C LEU A 39 0.52 -4.18 11.29
N PRO A 40 0.85 -4.27 12.60
CA PRO A 40 0.19 -5.18 13.53
C PRO A 40 -1.34 -5.04 13.54
N GLU A 41 -2.05 -6.16 13.74
CA GLU A 41 -3.52 -6.23 13.65
C GLU A 41 -4.26 -5.23 14.54
N LYS A 42 -3.67 -4.85 15.68
CA LYS A 42 -4.20 -3.79 16.56
C LYS A 42 -4.41 -2.43 15.86
N TYR A 43 -3.75 -2.20 14.73
CA TYR A 43 -3.90 -0.99 13.92
C TYR A 43 -4.84 -1.17 12.72
N LYS A 44 -5.43 -2.36 12.49
CA LYS A 44 -6.19 -2.66 11.27
C LYS A 44 -7.27 -1.62 10.96
N TYR A 45 -8.10 -1.28 11.94
CA TYR A 45 -9.20 -0.31 11.80
C TYR A 45 -8.75 1.15 11.87
N ALA A 46 -7.49 1.41 12.24
CA ALA A 46 -6.96 2.75 12.45
C ALA A 46 -5.53 2.87 11.88
N ARG A 47 -5.32 2.27 10.70
CA ARG A 47 -4.00 2.02 10.09
C ARG A 47 -3.26 3.30 9.73
N PHE A 48 -4.01 4.39 9.57
CA PHE A 48 -3.53 5.73 9.27
C PHE A 48 -3.78 6.72 10.41
N SER A 49 -3.99 6.25 11.64
CA SER A 49 -4.04 7.09 12.84
C SER A 49 -2.66 7.64 13.22
N LEU A 50 -2.60 8.64 14.10
CA LEU A 50 -1.33 9.22 14.56
C LEU A 50 -0.38 8.16 15.15
N HIS A 51 -0.89 7.25 15.99
CA HIS A 51 -0.10 6.18 16.59
C HIS A 51 0.40 5.17 15.55
N ALA A 52 -0.46 4.79 14.60
CA ALA A 52 -0.08 3.88 13.53
C ALA A 52 0.97 4.50 12.60
N LYS A 53 0.85 5.80 12.25
CA LYS A 53 1.85 6.53 11.47
C LYS A 53 3.22 6.57 12.15
N LYS A 54 3.25 6.81 13.48
CA LYS A 54 4.50 6.77 14.26
C LYS A 54 5.14 5.39 14.19
N LYS A 55 4.34 4.32 14.35
CA LYS A 55 4.86 2.95 14.27
C LYS A 55 5.32 2.58 12.86
N ALA A 56 4.59 3.00 11.83
CA ALA A 56 4.98 2.81 10.43
C ALA A 56 6.30 3.51 10.13
N ALA A 57 6.49 4.75 10.59
CA ALA A 57 7.75 5.47 10.40
C ALA A 57 8.94 4.77 11.08
N GLN A 58 8.74 4.22 12.28
CA GLN A 58 9.76 3.42 12.97
C GLN A 58 10.14 2.16 12.17
N ILE A 59 9.13 1.36 11.78
CA ILE A 59 9.36 0.14 10.99
C ILE A 59 10.01 0.48 9.64
N TYR A 60 9.60 1.56 8.99
CA TYR A 60 10.19 2.03 7.73
C TYR A 60 11.69 2.33 7.90
N ALA A 61 12.06 3.03 8.97
CA ALA A 61 13.46 3.33 9.25
C ALA A 61 14.28 2.07 9.57
N GLU A 62 13.72 1.14 10.35
CA GLU A 62 14.35 -0.15 10.68
C GLU A 62 14.59 -1.01 9.43
N LEU A 63 13.62 -1.06 8.50
CA LEU A 63 13.69 -1.92 7.31
C LEU A 63 14.52 -1.33 6.18
N PHE A 64 14.50 -0.01 5.99
CA PHE A 64 15.07 0.64 4.81
C PHE A 64 16.23 1.58 5.11
N GLY A 65 16.55 1.85 6.38
CA GLY A 65 17.63 2.76 6.77
C GLY A 65 17.35 4.24 6.44
N GLU A 66 16.10 4.57 6.11
CA GLU A 66 15.66 5.89 5.68
C GLU A 66 14.68 6.48 6.71
N THR A 67 14.77 7.78 6.99
CA THR A 67 13.80 8.45 7.89
C THR A 67 12.83 9.31 7.09
N LEU A 68 11.56 9.29 7.48
CA LEU A 68 10.52 10.15 6.93
C LEU A 68 10.07 11.14 8.00
N SER A 69 10.12 12.44 7.66
CA SER A 69 9.49 13.46 8.50
C SER A 69 7.98 13.27 8.53
N GLY A 70 7.32 13.78 9.58
CA GLY A 70 5.85 13.70 9.69
C GLY A 70 5.13 14.36 8.52
N VAL A 71 5.69 15.47 8.00
CA VAL A 71 5.17 16.16 6.81
C VAL A 71 5.30 15.28 5.57
N ASN A 72 6.49 14.71 5.33
CA ASN A 72 6.72 13.83 4.18
C ASN A 72 5.81 12.60 4.21
N LEU A 73 5.66 11.98 5.39
CA LEU A 73 4.78 10.83 5.57
C LEU A 73 3.32 11.19 5.25
N ASN A 74 2.83 12.33 5.73
CA ASN A 74 1.47 12.78 5.39
C ASN A 74 1.33 13.04 3.89
N ASN A 75 2.28 13.74 3.27
CA ASN A 75 2.26 13.99 1.82
C ASN A 75 2.18 12.68 1.03
N LYS A 76 2.96 11.66 1.43
CA LYS A 76 2.88 10.35 0.79
C LYS A 76 1.54 9.65 0.96
N ILE A 77 0.88 9.80 2.12
CA ILE A 77 -0.49 9.29 2.31
C ILE A 77 -1.47 10.00 1.36
N TYR A 78 -1.34 11.31 1.16
CA TYR A 78 -2.17 12.05 0.19
C TYR A 78 -1.93 11.59 -1.24
N CYS A 79 -0.67 11.37 -1.64
CA CYS A 79 -0.38 10.79 -2.95
C CYS A 79 -1.02 9.40 -3.11
N LEU A 80 -1.02 8.56 -2.07
CA LEU A 80 -1.66 7.25 -2.10
C LEU A 80 -3.20 7.32 -2.18
N LEU A 81 -3.82 8.38 -1.65
CA LEU A 81 -5.24 8.67 -1.84
C LEU A 81 -5.52 9.06 -3.30
N GLU A 82 -4.75 9.98 -3.86
CA GLU A 82 -4.90 10.43 -5.26
C GLU A 82 -4.71 9.29 -6.26
N LYS A 83 -3.76 8.39 -5.98
CA LYS A 83 -3.47 7.21 -6.82
C LYS A 83 -4.47 6.06 -6.63
N GLY A 84 -5.47 6.23 -5.77
CA GLY A 84 -6.57 5.27 -5.61
C GLY A 84 -6.21 4.01 -4.82
N PHE A 85 -5.14 4.01 -4.02
CA PHE A 85 -4.83 2.89 -3.11
C PHE A 85 -5.54 3.02 -1.76
N LEU A 86 -5.89 4.25 -1.39
CA LEU A 86 -6.58 4.59 -0.16
C LEU A 86 -7.92 5.24 -0.49
N TYR A 87 -8.82 5.27 0.48
CA TYR A 87 -10.04 6.07 0.40
C TYR A 87 -10.37 6.71 1.74
N ARG A 88 -11.29 7.69 1.71
CA ARG A 88 -11.88 8.29 2.90
C ARG A 88 -13.34 7.90 3.00
N ASP A 89 -13.79 7.61 4.20
CA ASP A 89 -15.21 7.49 4.50
C ASP A 89 -15.85 8.86 4.78
N GLU A 90 -17.11 8.84 5.20
CA GLU A 90 -17.90 10.02 5.55
C GLU A 90 -17.29 10.80 6.72
N ASP A 91 -16.66 10.11 7.67
CA ASP A 91 -15.96 10.67 8.82
C ASP A 91 -14.52 11.15 8.49
N LYS A 92 -14.14 11.12 7.21
CA LYS A 92 -12.80 11.48 6.70
C LYS A 92 -11.67 10.61 7.23
N VAL A 93 -11.98 9.43 7.77
CA VAL A 93 -11.01 8.43 8.20
C VAL A 93 -10.44 7.74 6.97
N ILE A 94 -9.13 7.53 6.95
CA ILE A 94 -8.41 6.95 5.81
C ILE A 94 -8.34 5.43 5.97
N TYR A 95 -8.66 4.71 4.90
CA TYR A 95 -8.62 3.25 4.83
C TYR A 95 -7.88 2.75 3.57
N LEU A 96 -7.44 1.49 3.60
CA LEU A 96 -6.99 0.77 2.41
C LEU A 96 -8.19 0.48 1.51
N LYS A 97 -8.05 0.62 0.19
CA LYS A 97 -9.12 0.21 -0.74
C LYS A 97 -9.46 -1.28 -0.60
N PRO A 98 -10.72 -1.68 -0.86
CA PRO A 98 -11.15 -3.07 -0.71
C PRO A 98 -10.29 -4.09 -1.47
N PHE A 99 -9.90 -3.80 -2.72
CA PHE A 99 -9.05 -4.71 -3.51
C PHE A 99 -7.72 -5.04 -2.82
N LEU A 100 -7.14 -4.04 -2.14
CA LEU A 100 -5.88 -4.21 -1.43
C LEU A 100 -6.09 -5.00 -0.14
N GLN A 101 -7.21 -4.77 0.56
CA GLN A 101 -7.57 -5.56 1.73
C GLN A 101 -7.78 -7.04 1.37
N SER A 102 -8.49 -7.34 0.27
CA SER A 102 -8.66 -8.70 -0.24
C SER A 102 -7.33 -9.37 -0.57
N ALA A 103 -6.43 -8.66 -1.28
CA ALA A 103 -5.10 -9.19 -1.57
C ALA A 103 -4.27 -9.47 -0.30
N LEU A 104 -4.43 -8.65 0.76
CA LEU A 104 -3.78 -8.90 2.04
C LEU A 104 -4.35 -10.10 2.77
N ASP A 105 -5.68 -10.26 2.75
CA ASP A 105 -6.34 -11.39 3.39
C ASP A 105 -5.91 -12.70 2.72
N GLU A 106 -5.88 -12.74 1.38
CA GLU A 106 -5.34 -13.88 0.61
C GLU A 106 -3.87 -14.17 0.94
N LEU A 107 -3.03 -13.14 1.04
CA LEU A 107 -1.61 -13.30 1.39
C LEU A 107 -1.41 -13.88 2.80
N ASN A 108 -2.35 -13.63 3.72
CA ASN A 108 -2.28 -14.17 5.08
C ASN A 108 -2.80 -15.60 5.18
N THR A 109 -3.70 -16.03 4.28
CA THR A 109 -4.33 -17.36 4.32
C THR A 109 -3.69 -18.38 3.40
N SER A 110 -3.12 -17.95 2.28
CA SER A 110 -2.65 -18.85 1.21
C SER A 110 -1.13 -18.95 1.15
N LYS A 111 -0.62 -20.15 0.85
CA LYS A 111 0.81 -20.36 0.52
C LYS A 111 1.16 -19.89 -0.89
N THR A 112 0.16 -19.70 -1.75
CA THR A 112 0.26 -19.31 -3.16
C THR A 112 -0.73 -18.18 -3.45
N MET A 113 -0.30 -17.18 -4.23
CA MET A 113 -1.14 -16.09 -4.71
C MET A 113 -1.27 -16.25 -6.23
N GLU A 114 -2.48 -16.44 -6.72
CA GLU A 114 -2.78 -16.50 -8.16
C GLU A 114 -3.34 -15.16 -8.62
N LEU A 115 -2.69 -14.53 -9.60
CA LEU A 115 -3.13 -13.26 -10.15
C LEU A 115 -3.72 -13.50 -11.55
N THR A 116 -5.02 -13.27 -11.70
CA THR A 116 -5.69 -13.31 -13.00
C THR A 116 -5.75 -11.90 -13.58
N VAL A 117 -5.19 -11.72 -14.77
CA VAL A 117 -5.23 -10.45 -15.51
C VAL A 117 -6.11 -10.64 -16.75
N THR A 118 -7.19 -9.88 -16.83
CA THR A 118 -8.05 -9.84 -18.02
C THR A 118 -7.72 -8.59 -18.82
N LEU A 119 -7.32 -8.78 -20.07
CA LEU A 119 -7.02 -7.70 -21.01
C LEU A 119 -8.11 -7.71 -22.08
N ASP A 120 -8.95 -6.67 -22.08
CA ASP A 120 -9.84 -6.39 -23.21
C ASP A 120 -9.03 -5.67 -24.28
N VAL A 121 -8.67 -6.39 -25.34
CA VAL A 121 -8.02 -5.81 -26.52
C VAL A 121 -9.13 -5.34 -27.45
N GLN A 122 -9.28 -4.02 -27.60
CA GLN A 122 -10.12 -3.44 -28.64
C GLN A 122 -9.35 -3.49 -29.97
N ASP A 123 -9.82 -4.32 -30.90
CA ASP A 123 -9.37 -4.25 -32.30
C ASP A 123 -9.79 -2.90 -32.89
N SER A 124 -8.82 -2.19 -33.48
CA SER A 124 -9.00 -0.88 -34.13
C SER A 124 -9.62 -1.00 -35.52
#